data_AF-A0A0J0XG91-F1
#
_entry.id   AF-A0A0J0XG91-F1
#
_cell.length_a   1.000
_cell.length_b   1.000
_cell.length_c   1.000
_cell.angle_alpha   90.00
_cell.angle_beta   90.00
_cell.angle_gamma   90.00
#
_symmetry.space_group_name_H-M   'P 1'
#
loop_
_entity.id
_entity.type
_entity.pdbx_description
1 polymer ?
#
loop_
_entity_poly.entity_id
_entity_poly.type
_entity_poly.pdbx_seq_one_letter_code
_entity_poly.pdbx_strand_id
1 'polypeptide(L)'
;MPIETTTIGGPAGLSVLRLINGLWHLADGHGRPVDANAAAAAARGYVDAGLGAFDCADHYGPAEEIVGAARTPGLTAFTKWCPAPGVTGAAACAEAVERACARMRTDAIDLLQYHVWRYDDVKYIDNLHHLSLLQEAGKIKHLGLTNVDLRHLRMLHSSGFRIASNEVSVSVLDTRARRMGEWAEQHGVALLAYGTLLGGFISDKWLGKPEPREEELTNWGLKKYKRFIDVAGGWAPFQALLQALTKIAAKHTVPISAVAIRYALQQPGVAAVVIGARLDASNIDANKVVFTFVLDAEDLAAILAAQDALTPLPGDCGDEYRYPPFLTASGDLSHHLADDERAQREEVERVAAADGRIEVSSGSPYEPIAGYCRGVRTGDTFAIAGTTTRALPSGHGLVGVSAAEQATHAFDIIAGAVRALGASMADVTRTRVLLSSVEGWEDVVRVHGAVFGPTGARPVNTTVGGTTFIGEGILIEIEAEGRVTSGPRLLL
;
A
#
# COMPACT_ATOMS: atom_id res chain seq x y z
N MET A 1 -30.06 13.64 -8.55
CA MET A 1 -28.81 14.09 -9.22
C MET A 1 -28.02 12.87 -9.65
N PRO A 2 -27.35 12.87 -10.81
CA PRO A 2 -26.63 11.70 -11.27
C PRO A 2 -25.44 11.43 -10.35
N ILE A 3 -25.35 10.20 -9.86
CA ILE A 3 -24.18 9.70 -9.15
C ILE A 3 -23.10 9.45 -10.20
N GLU A 4 -21.89 9.98 -9.97
CA GLU A 4 -20.81 9.82 -10.94
C GLU A 4 -20.28 8.39 -10.95
N THR A 5 -20.01 7.89 -12.15
CA THR A 5 -19.34 6.62 -12.39
C THR A 5 -18.10 6.81 -13.25
N THR A 6 -17.20 5.84 -13.22
CA THR A 6 -16.03 5.77 -14.10
C THR A 6 -15.74 4.30 -14.46
N THR A 7 -14.80 4.06 -15.36
CA THR A 7 -14.39 2.70 -15.75
C THR A 7 -12.94 2.45 -15.33
N ILE A 8 -12.69 1.30 -14.70
CA ILE A 8 -11.33 0.86 -14.31
C ILE A 8 -10.94 -0.43 -15.04
N GLY A 9 -9.64 -0.66 -15.26
CA GLY A 9 -9.16 -1.86 -15.95
C GLY A 9 -9.29 -1.80 -17.49
N GLY A 10 -9.23 -0.60 -18.07
CA GLY A 10 -9.24 -0.36 -19.52
C GLY A 10 -10.63 -0.07 -20.12
N PRO A 11 -10.73 0.14 -21.45
CA PRO A 11 -11.95 0.61 -22.13
C PRO A 11 -13.17 -0.33 -22.05
N ALA A 12 -12.95 -1.63 -21.84
CA ALA A 12 -13.99 -2.64 -21.61
C ALA A 12 -14.02 -3.09 -20.12
N GLY A 13 -13.52 -2.24 -19.23
CA GLY A 13 -13.32 -2.54 -17.83
C GLY A 13 -14.57 -2.43 -16.96
N LEU A 14 -14.36 -2.52 -15.65
CA LEU A 14 -15.42 -2.46 -14.66
C LEU A 14 -15.96 -1.04 -14.51
N SER A 15 -17.27 -0.85 -14.65
CA SER A 15 -17.93 0.39 -14.25
C SER A 15 -17.98 0.47 -12.73
N VAL A 16 -17.44 1.53 -12.15
CA VAL A 16 -17.29 1.75 -10.71
C VAL A 16 -17.95 3.06 -10.33
N LEU A 17 -18.68 3.05 -9.20
CA LEU A 17 -19.17 4.29 -8.58
C LEU A 17 -17.98 5.08 -8.04
N ARG A 18 -17.96 6.39 -8.26
CA ARG A 18 -16.88 7.24 -7.74
C ARG A 18 -16.90 7.38 -6.21
N LEU A 19 -17.94 6.87 -5.55
CA LEU A 19 -17.99 6.71 -4.10
C LEU A 19 -18.26 5.25 -3.75
N ILE A 20 -17.41 4.66 -2.92
CA ILE A 20 -17.47 3.27 -2.49
C ILE A 20 -17.68 3.22 -0.98
N ASN A 21 -18.57 2.36 -0.51
CA ASN A 21 -18.85 2.18 0.92
C ASN A 21 -17.83 1.22 1.53
N GLY A 22 -16.88 1.75 2.29
CA GLY A 22 -15.87 0.97 3.00
C GLY A 22 -16.43 0.34 4.28
N LEU A 23 -16.23 -0.97 4.42
CA LEU A 23 -16.74 -1.76 5.54
C LEU A 23 -15.71 -2.04 6.64
N TRP A 24 -14.55 -1.37 6.62
CA TRP A 24 -13.46 -1.51 7.60
C TRP A 24 -13.86 -1.39 9.08
N HIS A 25 -14.91 -0.63 9.40
CA HIS A 25 -15.46 -0.50 10.76
C HIS A 25 -16.04 -1.81 11.31
N LEU A 26 -16.20 -2.85 10.49
CA LEU A 26 -16.59 -4.20 10.89
C LEU A 26 -15.41 -5.07 11.32
N ALA A 27 -14.17 -4.60 11.13
CA ALA A 27 -12.99 -5.28 11.66
C ALA A 27 -12.96 -5.27 13.20
N ASP A 28 -12.35 -6.29 13.80
CA ASP A 28 -12.28 -6.46 15.25
C ASP A 28 -11.74 -5.20 15.95
N GLY A 29 -12.35 -4.82 17.08
CA GLY A 29 -11.95 -3.66 17.88
C GLY A 29 -12.58 -2.32 17.49
N HIS A 30 -13.51 -2.28 16.52
CA HIS A 30 -14.22 -1.06 16.13
C HIS A 30 -15.61 -0.84 16.77
N GLY A 31 -16.19 -1.83 17.46
CA GLY A 31 -17.48 -1.62 18.13
C GLY A 31 -18.33 -2.87 18.36
N ARG A 32 -19.60 -2.63 18.69
CA ARG A 32 -20.61 -3.59 19.17
C ARG A 32 -20.86 -4.75 18.18
N PRO A 33 -21.39 -5.90 18.66
CA PRO A 33 -21.86 -6.98 17.80
C PRO A 33 -22.76 -6.46 16.68
N VAL A 34 -22.49 -6.88 15.46
CA VAL A 34 -23.23 -6.46 14.27
C VAL A 34 -24.28 -7.51 13.96
N ASP A 35 -25.55 -7.11 13.90
CA ASP A 35 -26.61 -7.95 13.36
C ASP A 35 -26.48 -7.99 11.83
N ALA A 36 -26.03 -9.13 11.31
CA ALA A 36 -25.78 -9.33 9.89
C ALA A 36 -27.03 -9.13 9.02
N ASN A 37 -28.24 -9.46 9.52
CA ASN A 37 -29.47 -9.30 8.76
C ASN A 37 -29.86 -7.81 8.65
N ALA A 38 -29.74 -7.08 9.76
CA ALA A 38 -29.97 -5.64 9.78
C ALA A 38 -28.93 -4.91 8.90
N ALA A 39 -27.66 -5.28 8.99
CA ALA A 39 -26.59 -4.72 8.18
C ALA A 39 -26.79 -4.98 6.68
N ALA A 40 -27.22 -6.20 6.30
CA ALA A 40 -27.55 -6.52 4.91
C ALA A 40 -28.76 -5.75 4.39
N ALA A 41 -29.78 -5.51 5.24
CA ALA A 41 -30.92 -4.68 4.89
C ALA A 41 -30.51 -3.22 4.68
N ALA A 42 -29.64 -2.68 5.54
CA ALA A 42 -29.11 -1.34 5.35
C ALA A 42 -28.26 -1.23 4.08
N ALA A 43 -27.43 -2.23 3.76
CA ALA A 43 -26.66 -2.27 2.52
C ALA A 43 -27.58 -2.23 1.28
N ARG A 44 -28.73 -2.92 1.29
CA ARG A 44 -29.73 -2.78 0.21
C ARG A 44 -30.26 -1.35 0.09
N GLY A 45 -30.45 -0.63 1.20
CA GLY A 45 -30.81 0.79 1.17
C GLY A 45 -29.78 1.68 0.47
N TYR A 46 -28.49 1.37 0.58
CA TYR A 46 -27.45 2.05 -0.21
C TYR A 46 -27.57 1.74 -1.70
N VAL A 47 -27.90 0.50 -2.08
CA VAL A 47 -28.15 0.12 -3.48
C VAL A 47 -29.36 0.87 -4.05
N ASP A 48 -30.47 0.90 -3.32
CA ASP A 48 -31.69 1.64 -3.73
C ASP A 48 -31.42 3.14 -3.88
N ALA A 49 -30.49 3.67 -3.10
CA ALA A 49 -30.02 5.04 -3.18
C ALA A 49 -29.03 5.30 -4.33
N GLY A 50 -28.62 4.28 -5.09
CA GLY A 50 -27.63 4.36 -6.17
C GLY A 50 -26.17 4.35 -5.71
N LEU A 51 -25.91 4.08 -4.44
CA LEU A 51 -24.58 3.92 -3.83
C LEU A 51 -24.25 2.44 -3.60
N GLY A 52 -24.51 1.58 -4.59
CA GLY A 52 -24.40 0.12 -4.47
C GLY A 52 -23.00 -0.50 -4.53
N ALA A 53 -21.92 0.29 -4.39
CA ALA A 53 -20.54 -0.22 -4.40
C ALA A 53 -20.00 -0.39 -2.96
N PHE A 54 -19.44 -1.55 -2.65
CA PHE A 54 -18.92 -1.88 -1.32
C PHE A 54 -17.48 -2.36 -1.38
N ASP A 55 -16.66 -1.89 -0.44
CA ASP A 55 -15.29 -2.33 -0.26
C ASP A 55 -15.16 -3.14 1.05
N CYS A 56 -14.68 -4.37 0.90
CA CYS A 56 -14.51 -5.37 1.95
C CYS A 56 -13.04 -5.79 2.08
N ALA A 57 -12.76 -6.67 3.04
CA ALA A 57 -11.52 -7.42 3.12
C ALA A 57 -11.78 -8.74 3.85
N ASP A 58 -10.94 -9.74 3.60
CA ASP A 58 -10.96 -11.03 4.29
C ASP A 58 -10.90 -10.95 5.82
N HIS A 59 -10.31 -9.89 6.36
CA HIS A 59 -10.15 -9.61 7.80
C HIS A 59 -11.15 -8.57 8.36
N TYR A 60 -12.10 -8.07 7.56
CA TYR A 60 -13.13 -7.11 8.03
C TYR A 60 -14.34 -7.81 8.67
N GLY A 61 -14.09 -8.70 9.64
CA GLY A 61 -15.16 -9.42 10.34
C GLY A 61 -16.18 -10.02 9.36
N PRO A 62 -17.50 -9.74 9.53
CA PRO A 62 -18.56 -10.29 8.67
C PRO A 62 -18.84 -9.50 7.37
N ALA A 63 -17.92 -8.63 6.92
CA ALA A 63 -18.17 -7.72 5.79
C ALA A 63 -18.57 -8.46 4.49
N GLU A 64 -17.82 -9.52 4.13
CA GLU A 64 -18.08 -10.29 2.91
C GLU A 64 -19.43 -11.03 3.00
N GLU A 65 -19.77 -11.60 4.16
CA GLU A 65 -21.05 -12.27 4.42
C GLU A 65 -22.23 -11.30 4.36
N ILE A 66 -22.09 -10.08 4.91
CA ILE A 66 -23.12 -9.03 4.86
C ILE A 66 -23.40 -8.63 3.41
N VAL A 67 -22.35 -8.38 2.62
CA VAL A 67 -22.49 -8.02 1.21
C VAL A 67 -23.09 -9.18 0.40
N GLY A 68 -22.70 -10.41 0.69
CA GLY A 68 -23.32 -11.59 0.09
C GLY A 68 -24.80 -11.73 0.41
N ALA A 69 -25.20 -11.46 1.65
CA ALA A 69 -26.61 -11.46 2.07
C ALA A 69 -27.42 -10.27 1.52
N ALA A 70 -26.75 -9.17 1.16
CA ALA A 70 -27.35 -7.98 0.55
C ALA A 70 -27.45 -8.05 -0.99
N ARG A 71 -26.85 -9.07 -1.62
CA ARG A 71 -26.69 -9.14 -3.08
C ARG A 71 -28.03 -9.04 -3.82
N THR A 72 -28.09 -8.05 -4.70
CA THR A 72 -29.23 -7.70 -5.57
C THR A 72 -28.67 -7.07 -6.85
N PRO A 73 -29.38 -7.03 -8.00
CA PRO A 73 -28.90 -6.31 -9.18
C PRO A 73 -28.52 -4.86 -8.86
N GLY A 74 -27.36 -4.43 -9.38
CA GLY A 74 -26.80 -3.09 -9.11
C GLY A 74 -25.85 -3.00 -7.91
N LEU A 75 -25.71 -4.08 -7.12
CA LEU A 75 -24.64 -4.18 -6.12
C LEU A 75 -23.32 -4.60 -6.76
N THR A 76 -22.24 -3.90 -6.47
CA THR A 76 -20.87 -4.27 -6.81
C THR A 76 -20.04 -4.41 -5.53
N ALA A 77 -19.21 -5.44 -5.45
CA ALA A 77 -18.43 -5.73 -4.26
C ALA A 77 -16.95 -5.91 -4.62
N PHE A 78 -16.09 -5.18 -3.93
CA PHE A 78 -14.64 -5.35 -3.96
C PHE A 78 -14.22 -6.00 -2.65
N THR A 79 -13.23 -6.89 -2.71
CA THR A 79 -12.64 -7.46 -1.50
C THR A 79 -11.13 -7.46 -1.60
N LYS A 80 -10.49 -7.74 -0.48
CA LYS A 80 -9.04 -7.79 -0.34
C LYS A 80 -8.62 -9.16 0.13
N TRP A 81 -7.50 -9.64 -0.40
CA TRP A 81 -6.74 -10.70 0.23
C TRP A 81 -5.53 -10.09 0.94
N CYS A 82 -5.53 -10.21 2.27
CA CYS A 82 -4.47 -9.73 3.14
C CYS A 82 -3.83 -10.93 3.85
N PRO A 83 -3.09 -11.79 3.12
CA PRO A 83 -2.51 -12.98 3.70
C PRO A 83 -1.62 -12.63 4.89
N ALA A 84 -1.64 -13.48 5.91
CA ALA A 84 -0.60 -13.43 6.94
C ALA A 84 0.78 -13.56 6.26
N PRO A 85 1.81 -12.86 6.76
CA PRO A 85 3.15 -12.97 6.19
C PRO A 85 3.63 -14.42 6.08
N GLY A 86 4.36 -14.73 5.02
CA GLY A 86 4.81 -16.10 4.72
C GLY A 86 3.78 -16.98 4.00
N VAL A 87 2.48 -16.67 4.06
CA VAL A 87 1.45 -17.39 3.30
C VAL A 87 1.66 -17.15 1.80
N THR A 88 1.90 -18.22 1.06
CA THR A 88 2.20 -18.16 -0.37
C THR A 88 1.70 -19.39 -1.12
N GLY A 89 1.57 -19.25 -2.44
CA GLY A 89 1.39 -20.37 -3.36
C GLY A 89 -0.03 -20.52 -3.91
N ALA A 90 -0.15 -21.37 -4.93
CA ALA A 90 -1.39 -21.54 -5.70
C ALA A 90 -2.58 -21.97 -4.84
N ALA A 91 -2.39 -22.93 -3.92
CA ALA A 91 -3.46 -23.43 -3.05
C ALA A 91 -4.00 -22.33 -2.13
N ALA A 92 -3.12 -21.56 -1.47
CA ALA A 92 -3.52 -20.47 -0.60
C ALA A 92 -4.30 -19.36 -1.35
N CYS A 93 -3.88 -19.04 -2.58
CA CYS A 93 -4.59 -18.09 -3.42
C CYS A 93 -5.98 -18.61 -3.82
N ALA A 94 -6.08 -19.89 -4.22
CA ALA A 94 -7.34 -20.51 -4.61
C ALA A 94 -8.33 -20.56 -3.43
N GLU A 95 -7.88 -21.03 -2.26
CA GLU A 95 -8.68 -21.08 -1.04
C GLU A 95 -9.19 -19.69 -0.62
N ALA A 96 -8.35 -18.65 -0.73
CA ALA A 96 -8.74 -17.29 -0.43
C ALA A 96 -9.86 -16.79 -1.36
N VAL A 97 -9.74 -17.04 -2.67
CA VAL A 97 -10.75 -16.66 -3.66
C VAL A 97 -12.05 -17.45 -3.49
N GLU A 98 -11.96 -18.76 -3.26
CA GLU A 98 -13.13 -19.61 -3.03
C GLU A 98 -13.90 -19.20 -1.77
N ARG A 99 -13.18 -18.91 -0.68
CA ARG A 99 -13.77 -18.42 0.56
C ARG A 99 -14.49 -17.08 0.35
N ALA A 100 -13.85 -16.13 -0.32
CA ALA A 100 -14.45 -14.82 -0.62
C ALA A 100 -15.70 -14.96 -1.51
N CYS A 101 -15.65 -15.79 -2.55
CA CYS A 101 -16.80 -16.11 -3.40
C CYS A 101 -17.95 -16.72 -2.61
N ALA A 102 -17.68 -17.68 -1.72
CA ALA A 102 -18.68 -18.32 -0.87
C ALA A 102 -19.36 -17.30 0.07
N ARG A 103 -18.57 -16.45 0.74
CA ARG A 103 -19.08 -15.42 1.67
C ARG A 103 -19.91 -14.35 0.95
N MET A 104 -19.40 -13.83 -0.18
CA MET A 104 -20.08 -12.82 -0.99
C MET A 104 -21.17 -13.38 -1.92
N ARG A 105 -21.39 -14.70 -1.90
CA ARG A 105 -22.38 -15.44 -2.71
C ARG A 105 -22.28 -15.10 -4.20
N THR A 106 -21.10 -15.27 -4.76
CA THR A 106 -20.82 -15.01 -6.18
C THR A 106 -19.87 -16.04 -6.76
N ASP A 107 -19.93 -16.26 -8.08
CA ASP A 107 -19.05 -17.20 -8.78
C ASP A 107 -17.70 -16.58 -9.16
N ALA A 108 -17.62 -15.24 -9.20
CA ALA A 108 -16.43 -14.48 -9.56
C ALA A 108 -16.39 -13.12 -8.84
N ILE A 109 -15.22 -12.74 -8.36
CA ILE A 109 -14.98 -11.48 -7.66
C ILE A 109 -14.82 -10.34 -8.69
N ASP A 110 -15.56 -9.24 -8.53
CA ASP A 110 -15.50 -8.10 -9.46
C ASP A 110 -14.12 -7.41 -9.42
N LEU A 111 -13.61 -7.14 -8.23
CA LEU A 111 -12.25 -6.65 -7.99
C LEU A 111 -11.68 -7.32 -6.73
N LEU A 112 -10.59 -8.07 -6.89
CA LEU A 112 -9.80 -8.57 -5.77
C LEU A 112 -8.55 -7.71 -5.63
N GLN A 113 -8.31 -7.16 -4.44
CA GLN A 113 -7.14 -6.33 -4.19
C GLN A 113 -6.13 -7.05 -3.31
N TYR A 114 -4.88 -7.14 -3.74
CA TYR A 114 -3.83 -7.86 -3.02
C TYR A 114 -3.02 -6.92 -2.12
N HIS A 115 -2.94 -7.25 -0.82
CA HIS A 115 -2.13 -6.51 0.15
C HIS A 115 -0.75 -7.16 0.31
N VAL A 116 0.30 -6.38 0.02
CA VAL A 116 1.69 -6.81 0.20
C VAL A 116 2.23 -6.24 1.51
N TRP A 117 2.39 -7.06 2.54
CA TRP A 117 2.91 -6.58 3.82
C TRP A 117 4.40 -6.15 3.74
N ARG A 118 5.19 -6.89 2.96
CA ARG A 118 6.65 -6.77 2.91
C ARG A 118 7.14 -6.95 1.49
N TYR A 119 8.08 -6.10 1.08
CA TYR A 119 8.77 -6.28 -0.20
C TYR A 119 10.02 -7.15 -0.06
N ASP A 120 10.63 -7.19 1.12
CA ASP A 120 11.76 -8.07 1.45
C ASP A 120 11.36 -9.54 1.71
N ASP A 121 10.12 -9.88 1.35
CA ASP A 121 9.66 -11.24 1.08
C ASP A 121 9.13 -11.32 -0.36
N VAL A 122 10.03 -11.58 -1.30
CA VAL A 122 9.76 -11.57 -2.76
C VAL A 122 8.70 -12.57 -3.24
N LYS A 123 8.19 -13.44 -2.35
CA LYS A 123 7.06 -14.35 -2.63
C LYS A 123 5.77 -13.61 -2.93
N TYR A 124 5.65 -12.31 -2.63
CA TYR A 124 4.49 -11.51 -3.05
C TYR A 124 4.29 -11.53 -4.58
N ILE A 125 5.36 -11.65 -5.37
CA ILE A 125 5.29 -11.77 -6.83
C ILE A 125 4.71 -13.13 -7.25
N ASP A 126 5.05 -14.20 -6.52
CA ASP A 126 4.52 -15.55 -6.78
C ASP A 126 3.01 -15.60 -6.52
N ASN A 127 2.58 -15.00 -5.41
CA ASN A 127 1.16 -14.81 -5.12
C ASN A 127 0.46 -13.99 -6.20
N LEU A 128 1.04 -12.86 -6.63
CA LEU A 128 0.46 -12.06 -7.70
C LEU A 128 0.34 -12.82 -9.02
N HIS A 129 1.30 -13.70 -9.33
CA HIS A 129 1.23 -14.61 -10.46
C HIS A 129 0.07 -15.61 -10.33
N HIS A 130 -0.08 -16.28 -9.19
CA HIS A 130 -1.20 -17.19 -8.97
C HIS A 130 -2.57 -16.50 -9.02
N LEU A 131 -2.68 -15.29 -8.49
CA LEU A 131 -3.88 -14.46 -8.62
C LEU A 131 -4.15 -14.08 -10.08
N SER A 132 -3.12 -13.84 -10.88
CA SER A 132 -3.26 -13.56 -12.32
C SER A 132 -3.78 -14.78 -13.09
N LEU A 133 -3.38 -16.00 -12.71
CA LEU A 133 -3.96 -17.23 -13.26
C LEU A 133 -5.44 -17.38 -12.90
N LEU A 134 -5.83 -17.02 -11.67
CA LEU A 134 -7.24 -17.00 -11.26
C LEU A 134 -8.03 -15.88 -11.98
N GLN A 135 -7.37 -14.79 -12.36
CA GLN A 135 -7.93 -13.75 -13.21
C GLN A 135 -8.17 -14.25 -14.64
N GLU A 136 -7.22 -14.99 -15.22
CA GLU A 136 -7.37 -15.63 -16.54
C GLU A 136 -8.46 -16.69 -16.54
N ALA A 137 -8.60 -17.44 -15.45
CA ALA A 137 -9.67 -18.42 -15.25
C ALA A 137 -11.06 -17.79 -14.99
N GLY A 138 -11.16 -16.46 -14.92
CA GLY A 138 -12.42 -15.73 -14.73
C GLY A 138 -12.98 -15.79 -13.30
N LYS A 139 -12.22 -16.30 -12.32
CA LYS A 139 -12.60 -16.29 -10.90
C LYS A 139 -12.40 -14.91 -10.27
N ILE A 140 -11.47 -14.13 -10.81
CA ILE A 140 -11.26 -12.72 -10.51
C ILE A 140 -11.47 -11.96 -11.82
N LYS A 141 -12.36 -10.97 -11.86
CA LYS A 141 -12.54 -10.17 -13.08
C LYS A 141 -11.42 -9.13 -13.22
N HIS A 142 -11.14 -8.41 -12.13
CA HIS A 142 -10.08 -7.42 -12.07
C HIS A 142 -9.19 -7.63 -10.84
N LEU A 143 -7.88 -7.48 -11.03
CA LEU A 143 -6.88 -7.56 -9.98
C LEU A 143 -6.42 -6.16 -9.61
N GLY A 144 -6.54 -5.80 -8.34
CA GLY A 144 -6.01 -4.57 -7.78
C GLY A 144 -4.90 -4.85 -6.77
N LEU A 145 -4.24 -3.80 -6.34
CA LEU A 145 -3.28 -3.78 -5.26
C LEU A 145 -3.80 -2.88 -4.13
N THR A 146 -3.22 -2.98 -2.94
CA THR A 146 -3.47 -2.01 -1.87
C THR A 146 -2.17 -1.65 -1.16
N ASN A 147 -1.99 -0.34 -0.93
CA ASN A 147 -0.82 0.24 -0.29
C ASN A 147 0.51 -0.12 -0.98
N VAL A 148 0.51 -0.29 -2.31
CA VAL A 148 1.76 -0.51 -3.07
C VAL A 148 2.38 0.83 -3.48
N ASP A 149 3.66 1.04 -3.20
CA ASP A 149 4.35 2.29 -3.57
C ASP A 149 4.53 2.43 -5.09
N LEU A 150 4.93 3.62 -5.56
CA LEU A 150 5.02 3.89 -6.99
C LEU A 150 6.11 3.05 -7.68
N ARG A 151 7.25 2.79 -7.04
CA ARG A 151 8.35 2.04 -7.67
C ARG A 151 7.96 0.57 -7.90
N HIS A 152 7.30 -0.06 -6.93
CA HIS A 152 6.80 -1.42 -7.06
C HIS A 152 5.59 -1.48 -7.98
N LEU A 153 4.69 -0.49 -7.94
CA LEU A 153 3.56 -0.44 -8.89
C LEU A 153 4.05 -0.40 -10.34
N ARG A 154 5.05 0.44 -10.64
CA ARG A 154 5.70 0.52 -11.96
C ARG A 154 6.32 -0.80 -12.37
N MET A 155 7.14 -1.37 -11.49
CA MET A 155 7.84 -2.63 -11.72
C MET A 155 6.87 -3.79 -11.98
N LEU A 156 5.81 -3.92 -11.17
CA LEU A 156 4.82 -4.98 -11.36
C LEU A 156 4.01 -4.78 -12.64
N HIS A 157 3.59 -3.55 -12.92
CA HIS A 157 2.87 -3.24 -14.15
C HIS A 157 3.70 -3.54 -15.40
N SER A 158 4.97 -3.08 -15.45
CA SER A 158 5.87 -3.31 -16.59
C SER A 158 6.27 -4.78 -16.76
N SER A 159 6.23 -5.56 -15.68
CA SER A 159 6.42 -7.02 -15.71
C SER A 159 5.25 -7.77 -16.37
N GLY A 160 4.17 -7.08 -16.75
CA GLY A 160 3.04 -7.66 -17.49
C GLY A 160 1.84 -8.06 -16.62
N PHE A 161 1.85 -7.75 -15.31
CA PHE A 161 0.67 -7.97 -14.47
C PHE A 161 -0.47 -7.02 -14.84
N ARG A 162 -1.67 -7.55 -15.09
CA ARG A 162 -2.88 -6.76 -15.44
C ARG A 162 -3.52 -6.12 -14.21
N ILE A 163 -2.86 -5.09 -13.69
CA ILE A 163 -3.27 -4.34 -12.49
C ILE A 163 -4.32 -3.28 -12.87
N ALA A 164 -5.54 -3.43 -12.37
CA ALA A 164 -6.64 -2.50 -12.62
C ALA A 164 -6.64 -1.31 -11.67
N SER A 165 -6.22 -1.50 -10.42
CA SER A 165 -6.23 -0.44 -9.40
C SER A 165 -5.16 -0.59 -8.33
N ASN A 166 -4.89 0.49 -7.60
CA ASN A 166 -4.16 0.49 -6.34
C ASN A 166 -4.93 1.32 -5.30
N GLU A 167 -5.35 0.71 -4.20
CA GLU A 167 -6.04 1.39 -3.11
C GLU A 167 -5.03 1.97 -2.10
N VAL A 168 -4.96 3.30 -2.00
CA VAL A 168 -3.94 4.05 -1.24
C VAL A 168 -4.54 5.20 -0.44
N SER A 169 -3.80 5.68 0.58
CA SER A 169 -4.25 6.82 1.37
C SER A 169 -4.16 8.11 0.55
N VAL A 170 -5.28 8.83 0.45
CA VAL A 170 -5.35 10.14 -0.21
C VAL A 170 -6.27 11.05 0.60
N SER A 171 -5.75 12.20 1.01
CA SER A 171 -6.54 13.22 1.70
C SER A 171 -6.01 14.61 1.40
N VAL A 172 -6.69 15.64 1.90
CA VAL A 172 -6.19 17.02 1.90
C VAL A 172 -4.88 17.18 2.69
N LEU A 173 -4.50 16.22 3.54
CA LEU A 173 -3.28 16.22 4.34
C LEU A 173 -2.20 15.30 3.76
N ASP A 174 -2.60 14.13 3.27
CA ASP A 174 -1.70 13.15 2.63
C ASP A 174 -1.74 13.28 1.11
N THR A 175 -0.69 13.90 0.56
CA THR A 175 -0.54 14.19 -0.87
C THR A 175 0.47 13.28 -1.57
N ARG A 176 1.02 12.26 -0.89
CA ARG A 176 2.06 11.35 -1.44
C ARG A 176 1.60 10.68 -2.74
N ALA A 177 0.31 10.38 -2.84
CA ALA A 177 -0.28 9.73 -4.01
C ALA A 177 -0.24 10.56 -5.30
N ARG A 178 0.08 11.86 -5.27
CA ARG A 178 0.01 12.73 -6.46
C ARG A 178 0.86 12.22 -7.62
N ARG A 179 2.13 11.91 -7.37
CA ARG A 179 3.06 11.37 -8.39
C ARG A 179 2.60 10.01 -8.90
N MET A 180 2.03 9.20 -8.02
CA MET A 180 1.46 7.91 -8.39
C MET A 180 0.24 8.08 -9.28
N GLY A 181 -0.62 9.06 -8.99
CA GLY A 181 -1.80 9.41 -9.78
C GLY A 181 -1.44 9.86 -11.20
N GLU A 182 -0.46 10.76 -11.31
CA GLU A 182 0.05 11.24 -12.61
C GLU A 182 0.59 10.09 -13.46
N TRP A 183 1.31 9.15 -12.84
CA TRP A 183 1.75 7.93 -13.53
C TRP A 183 0.57 7.02 -13.89
N ALA A 184 -0.38 6.81 -12.97
CA ALA A 184 -1.50 5.89 -13.12
C ALA A 184 -2.42 6.29 -14.29
N GLU A 185 -2.68 7.59 -14.49
CA GLU A 185 -3.43 8.12 -15.64
C GLU A 185 -2.83 7.74 -16.98
N GLN A 186 -1.49 7.75 -17.07
CA GLN A 186 -0.77 7.45 -18.30
C GLN A 186 -0.71 5.94 -18.59
N HIS A 187 -0.92 5.10 -17.58
CA HIS A 187 -0.73 3.64 -17.67
C HIS A 187 -2.04 2.86 -17.50
N GLY A 188 -3.18 3.53 -17.40
CA GLY A 188 -4.49 2.88 -17.30
C GLY A 188 -4.74 2.16 -15.96
N VAL A 189 -4.05 2.58 -14.91
CA VAL A 189 -4.25 2.10 -13.53
C VAL A 189 -5.13 3.11 -12.79
N ALA A 190 -6.11 2.64 -12.03
CA ALA A 190 -6.95 3.50 -11.20
C ALA A 190 -6.44 3.60 -9.75
N LEU A 191 -6.55 4.77 -9.13
CA LEU A 191 -6.40 4.88 -7.67
C LEU A 191 -7.77 4.81 -6.99
N LEU A 192 -7.86 3.99 -5.95
CA LEU A 192 -8.98 4.00 -5.00
C LEU A 192 -8.50 4.68 -3.72
N ALA A 193 -9.04 5.86 -3.44
CA ALA A 193 -8.59 6.69 -2.32
C ALA A 193 -9.29 6.28 -1.03
N TYR A 194 -8.54 5.93 0.01
CA TYR A 194 -9.08 5.77 1.36
C TYR A 194 -8.50 6.81 2.32
N GLY A 195 -9.11 6.94 3.51
CA GLY A 195 -8.58 7.80 4.58
C GLY A 195 -8.82 9.29 4.36
N THR A 196 -9.61 9.64 3.36
CA THR A 196 -9.88 11.02 2.93
C THR A 196 -10.45 11.93 4.02
N LEU A 197 -11.18 11.35 4.98
CA LEU A 197 -11.76 12.08 6.12
C LEU A 197 -10.93 11.99 7.41
N LEU A 198 -9.73 11.38 7.35
CA LEU A 198 -8.82 11.23 8.49
C LEU A 198 -9.52 10.64 9.73
N GLY A 199 -10.28 9.55 9.55
CA GLY A 199 -10.99 8.90 10.66
C GLY A 199 -12.11 9.74 11.28
N GLY A 200 -12.52 10.82 10.61
CA GLY A 200 -13.53 11.78 11.07
C GLY A 200 -12.96 13.10 11.57
N PHE A 201 -11.64 13.31 11.52
CA PHE A 201 -11.01 14.59 11.87
C PHE A 201 -11.42 15.73 10.94
N ILE A 202 -11.74 15.45 9.67
CA ILE A 202 -12.29 16.44 8.75
C ILE A 202 -13.80 16.62 9.01
N SER A 203 -14.14 17.33 10.08
CA SER A 203 -15.52 17.67 10.44
C SER A 203 -15.61 18.88 11.37
N ASP A 204 -16.78 19.52 11.43
CA ASP A 204 -17.07 20.66 12.31
C ASP A 204 -16.85 20.35 13.80
N LYS A 205 -16.91 19.06 14.19
CA LYS A 205 -16.64 18.59 15.54
C LYS A 205 -15.27 19.07 16.05
N TRP A 206 -14.28 19.13 15.17
CA TRP A 206 -12.88 19.40 15.51
C TRP A 206 -12.44 20.84 15.22
N LEU A 207 -13.26 21.62 14.50
CA LEU A 207 -12.92 22.99 14.12
C LEU A 207 -12.86 23.91 15.34
N GLY A 208 -11.74 24.63 15.49
CA GLY A 208 -11.50 25.58 16.59
C GLY A 208 -11.41 24.92 17.97
N LYS A 209 -11.24 23.60 18.03
CA LYS A 209 -11.11 22.85 19.28
C LYS A 209 -9.65 22.69 19.67
N PRO A 210 -9.34 22.57 20.98
CA PRO A 210 -8.03 22.14 21.42
C PRO A 210 -7.72 20.73 20.88
N GLU A 211 -6.44 20.41 20.83
CA GLU A 211 -5.97 19.08 20.43
C GLU A 211 -6.58 18.00 21.35
N PRO A 212 -7.16 16.92 20.80
CA PRO A 212 -7.74 15.85 21.61
C PRO A 212 -6.69 15.17 22.45
N ARG A 213 -7.08 14.79 23.67
CA ARG A 213 -6.32 13.85 24.48
C ARG A 213 -6.51 12.42 23.99
N GLU A 214 -5.64 11.52 24.42
CA GLU A 214 -5.64 10.12 23.98
C GLU A 214 -6.98 9.41 24.30
N GLU A 215 -7.61 9.74 25.43
CA GLU A 215 -8.89 9.15 25.84
C GLU A 215 -10.06 9.55 24.92
N GLU A 216 -9.92 10.66 24.20
CA GLU A 216 -10.91 11.14 23.23
C GLU A 216 -10.79 10.44 21.86
N LEU A 217 -9.71 9.69 21.63
CA LEU A 217 -9.47 8.89 20.42
C LEU A 217 -10.17 7.52 20.52
N THR A 218 -11.49 7.56 20.48
CA THR A 218 -12.38 6.43 20.81
C THR A 218 -12.39 5.29 19.79
N ASN A 219 -11.71 5.42 18.65
CA ASN A 219 -11.60 4.36 17.65
C ASN A 219 -10.23 4.35 16.98
N TRP A 220 -9.88 3.22 16.36
CA TRP A 220 -8.61 3.05 15.65
C TRP A 220 -8.40 4.07 14.53
N GLY A 221 -9.44 4.51 13.82
CA GLY A 221 -9.31 5.56 12.81
C GLY A 221 -8.77 6.86 13.38
N LEU A 222 -9.36 7.36 14.48
CA LEU A 222 -8.87 8.55 15.16
C LEU A 222 -7.43 8.37 15.66
N LYS A 223 -7.09 7.20 16.20
CA LYS A 223 -5.70 6.91 16.60
C LYS A 223 -4.72 6.93 15.42
N LYS A 224 -5.08 6.30 14.29
CA LYS A 224 -4.30 6.29 13.04
C LYS A 224 -4.02 7.73 12.60
N TYR A 225 -5.08 8.48 12.34
CA TYR A 225 -4.96 9.77 11.68
C TYR A 225 -4.52 10.91 12.60
N LYS A 226 -4.59 10.73 13.92
CA LYS A 226 -3.90 11.62 14.85
C LYS A 226 -2.38 11.60 14.62
N ARG A 227 -1.79 10.41 14.36
CA ARG A 227 -0.37 10.29 14.04
C ARG A 227 -0.01 10.93 12.70
N PHE A 228 -0.89 10.82 11.70
CA PHE A 228 -0.73 11.55 10.43
C PHE A 228 -0.68 13.06 10.68
N ILE A 229 -1.61 13.58 11.49
CA ILE A 229 -1.65 15.01 11.86
C ILE A 229 -0.36 15.42 12.58
N ASP A 230 0.13 14.59 13.51
CA ASP A 230 1.35 14.87 14.28
C ASP A 230 2.59 14.93 13.38
N VAL A 231 2.75 13.96 12.48
CA VAL A 231 3.85 13.94 11.50
C VAL A 231 3.74 15.09 10.51
N ALA A 232 2.52 15.53 10.18
CA ALA A 232 2.26 16.65 9.29
C ALA A 232 2.45 18.03 9.94
N GLY A 233 3.05 18.12 11.13
CA GLY A 233 3.33 19.39 11.82
C GLY A 233 2.40 19.69 13.01
N GLY A 234 1.50 18.76 13.34
CA GLY A 234 0.67 18.82 14.55
C GLY A 234 -0.65 19.57 14.38
N TRP A 235 -1.31 19.81 15.51
CA TRP A 235 -2.70 20.26 15.54
C TRP A 235 -2.91 21.68 14.99
N ALA A 236 -1.97 22.59 15.20
CA ALA A 236 -2.12 23.99 14.77
C ALA A 236 -2.16 24.14 13.23
N PRO A 237 -1.20 23.60 12.46
CA PRO A 237 -1.33 23.54 11.00
C PRO A 237 -2.59 22.81 10.53
N PHE A 238 -2.97 21.73 11.21
CA PHE A 238 -4.20 21.01 10.88
C PHE A 238 -5.48 21.86 11.08
N GLN A 239 -5.53 22.71 12.11
CA GLN A 239 -6.63 23.67 12.30
C GLN A 239 -6.69 24.71 11.19
N ALA A 240 -5.54 25.19 10.69
CA ALA A 240 -5.49 26.10 9.54
C ALA A 240 -6.06 25.43 8.28
N LEU A 241 -5.72 24.15 8.05
CA LEU A 241 -6.31 23.35 6.98
C LEU A 241 -7.82 23.22 7.14
N LEU A 242 -8.33 22.88 8.33
CA LEU A 242 -9.77 22.81 8.58
C LEU A 242 -10.47 24.14 8.27
N GLN A 243 -9.90 25.26 8.71
CA GLN A 243 -10.46 26.59 8.44
C GLN A 243 -10.53 26.92 6.94
N ALA A 244 -9.50 26.54 6.16
CA ALA A 244 -9.52 26.71 4.71
C ALA A 244 -10.66 25.90 4.08
N LEU A 245 -10.81 24.63 4.47
CA LEU A 245 -11.90 23.78 4.00
C LEU A 245 -13.28 24.32 4.42
N THR A 246 -13.43 24.89 5.61
CA THR A 246 -14.69 25.51 6.06
C THR A 246 -15.10 26.69 5.17
N LYS A 247 -14.15 27.52 4.73
CA LYS A 247 -14.45 28.66 3.83
C LYS A 247 -14.96 28.15 2.48
N ILE A 248 -14.33 27.12 1.93
CA ILE A 248 -14.74 26.48 0.67
C ILE A 248 -16.11 25.80 0.84
N ALA A 249 -16.31 25.10 1.96
CA ALA A 249 -17.59 24.47 2.30
C ALA A 249 -18.74 25.50 2.34
N ALA A 250 -18.50 26.69 2.90
CA ALA A 250 -19.45 27.78 2.91
C ALA A 250 -19.73 28.34 1.50
N LYS A 251 -18.70 28.51 0.66
CA LYS A 251 -18.84 28.93 -0.75
C LYS A 251 -19.77 28.00 -1.53
N HIS A 252 -19.64 26.70 -1.34
CA HIS A 252 -20.43 25.69 -2.05
C HIS A 252 -21.73 25.27 -1.34
N THR A 253 -21.97 25.75 -0.11
CA THR A 253 -23.11 25.34 0.74
C THR A 253 -23.15 23.82 0.98
N VAL A 254 -22.00 23.23 1.30
CA VAL A 254 -21.81 21.79 1.53
C VAL A 254 -21.08 21.56 2.86
N PRO A 255 -21.12 20.36 3.47
CA PRO A 255 -20.32 20.07 4.64
C PRO A 255 -18.82 19.99 4.31
N ILE A 256 -17.95 20.26 5.30
CA ILE A 256 -16.48 20.18 5.15
C ILE A 256 -16.03 18.80 4.61
N SER A 257 -16.70 17.73 5.04
CA SER A 257 -16.42 16.38 4.55
C SER A 257 -16.61 16.25 3.03
N ALA A 258 -17.63 16.89 2.45
CA ALA A 258 -17.86 16.84 1.02
C ALA A 258 -16.74 17.53 0.24
N VAL A 259 -16.19 18.65 0.75
CA VAL A 259 -15.02 19.34 0.17
C VAL A 259 -13.82 18.42 0.13
N ALA A 260 -13.51 17.73 1.23
CA ALA A 260 -12.36 16.82 1.27
C ALA A 260 -12.52 15.59 0.37
N ILE A 261 -13.74 15.01 0.28
CA ILE A 261 -14.01 13.91 -0.65
C ILE A 261 -13.87 14.39 -2.10
N ARG A 262 -14.43 15.56 -2.43
CA ARG A 262 -14.32 16.13 -3.77
C ARG A 262 -12.88 16.47 -4.14
N TYR A 263 -12.08 16.97 -3.20
CA TYR A 263 -10.64 17.16 -3.38
C TYR A 263 -9.93 15.86 -3.78
N ALA A 264 -10.18 14.76 -3.06
CA ALA A 264 -9.59 13.46 -3.40
C ALA A 264 -10.04 12.97 -4.77
N LEU A 265 -11.32 13.11 -5.12
CA LEU A 265 -11.85 12.77 -6.45
C LEU A 265 -11.27 13.61 -7.60
N GLN A 266 -10.71 14.78 -7.32
CA GLN A 266 -10.06 15.64 -8.31
C GLN A 266 -8.55 15.45 -8.36
N GLN A 267 -7.98 14.56 -7.55
CA GLN A 267 -6.57 14.22 -7.66
C GLN A 267 -6.31 13.35 -8.90
N PRO A 268 -5.13 13.49 -9.53
CA PRO A 268 -4.76 12.67 -10.68
C PRO A 268 -4.95 11.18 -10.41
N GLY A 269 -5.53 10.46 -11.37
CA GLY A 269 -5.69 9.00 -11.33
C GLY A 269 -6.73 8.47 -10.33
N VAL A 270 -7.34 9.32 -9.48
CA VAL A 270 -8.35 8.86 -8.50
C VAL A 270 -9.68 8.58 -9.18
N ALA A 271 -9.97 7.28 -9.32
CA ALA A 271 -11.22 6.80 -9.91
C ALA A 271 -12.37 6.91 -8.90
N ALA A 272 -12.14 6.52 -7.65
CA ALA A 272 -13.16 6.53 -6.61
C ALA A 272 -12.58 6.76 -5.21
N VAL A 273 -13.43 7.20 -4.28
CA VAL A 273 -13.10 7.36 -2.86
C VAL A 273 -13.87 6.33 -2.03
N VAL A 274 -13.16 5.63 -1.15
CA VAL A 274 -13.70 4.68 -0.17
C VAL A 274 -14.01 5.43 1.13
N ILE A 275 -15.30 5.53 1.47
CA ILE A 275 -15.79 6.19 2.70
C ILE A 275 -16.43 5.17 3.62
N GLY A 276 -16.07 5.21 4.91
CA GLY A 276 -16.63 4.33 5.92
C GLY A 276 -18.15 4.47 6.03
N ALA A 277 -18.88 3.37 5.84
CA ALA A 277 -20.33 3.35 5.92
C ALA A 277 -20.79 2.51 7.11
N ARG A 278 -21.43 3.11 8.12
CA ARG A 278 -21.88 2.42 9.35
C ARG A 278 -23.05 1.45 9.17
N LEU A 279 -23.51 1.27 7.93
CA LEU A 279 -24.67 0.43 7.58
C LEU A 279 -25.94 0.75 8.41
N ASP A 280 -26.22 2.04 8.59
CA ASP A 280 -27.42 2.55 9.28
C ASP A 280 -28.20 3.58 8.43
N ALA A 281 -27.87 3.67 7.13
CA ALA A 281 -28.39 4.64 6.15
C ALA A 281 -28.19 6.14 6.49
N SER A 282 -27.62 6.49 7.65
CA SER A 282 -27.59 7.86 8.17
C SER A 282 -26.80 8.87 7.31
N ASN A 283 -25.81 8.40 6.55
CA ASN A 283 -24.90 9.26 5.79
C ASN A 283 -25.15 9.23 4.27
N ILE A 284 -26.17 8.53 3.78
CA ILE A 284 -26.41 8.37 2.33
C ILE A 284 -26.56 9.73 1.65
N ASP A 285 -27.48 10.57 2.14
CA ASP A 285 -27.77 11.85 1.51
C ASP A 285 -26.62 12.84 1.67
N ALA A 286 -25.99 12.87 2.86
CA ALA A 286 -24.82 13.71 3.12
C ALA A 286 -23.65 13.37 2.19
N ASN A 287 -23.44 12.09 1.89
CA ASN A 287 -22.40 11.64 0.98
C ASN A 287 -22.71 11.98 -0.49
N LYS A 288 -23.99 11.93 -0.92
CA LYS A 288 -24.39 12.30 -2.29
C LYS A 288 -24.12 13.77 -2.62
N VAL A 289 -24.05 14.64 -1.62
CA VAL A 289 -23.71 16.07 -1.79
C VAL A 289 -22.36 16.24 -2.48
N VAL A 290 -21.45 15.28 -2.39
CA VAL A 290 -20.17 15.34 -3.13
C VAL A 290 -20.39 15.58 -4.62
N PHE A 291 -21.44 14.99 -5.22
CA PHE A 291 -21.78 15.05 -6.66
C PHE A 291 -22.44 16.35 -7.13
N THR A 292 -22.61 17.33 -6.25
CA THR A 292 -23.36 18.56 -6.57
C THR A 292 -22.46 19.76 -6.87
N PHE A 293 -21.15 19.60 -6.73
CA PHE A 293 -20.17 20.66 -6.94
C PHE A 293 -18.82 20.09 -7.37
N VAL A 294 -17.96 21.01 -7.84
CA VAL A 294 -16.55 20.77 -8.16
C VAL A 294 -15.73 21.87 -7.52
N LEU A 295 -14.51 21.54 -7.12
CA LEU A 295 -13.53 22.53 -6.63
C LEU A 295 -12.93 23.23 -7.84
N ASP A 296 -13.04 24.56 -7.86
CA ASP A 296 -12.43 25.38 -8.88
C ASP A 296 -10.96 25.71 -8.55
N ALA A 297 -10.31 26.49 -9.42
CA ALA A 297 -8.91 26.85 -9.25
C ALA A 297 -8.64 27.67 -7.98
N GLU A 298 -9.60 28.50 -7.55
CA GLU A 298 -9.48 29.29 -6.32
C GLU A 298 -9.56 28.38 -5.08
N ASP A 299 -10.49 27.42 -5.09
CA ASP A 299 -10.63 26.44 -4.00
C ASP A 299 -9.37 25.59 -3.86
N LEU A 300 -8.83 25.09 -4.99
CA LEU A 300 -7.61 24.30 -5.01
C LEU A 300 -6.38 25.12 -4.56
N ALA A 301 -6.30 26.39 -4.95
CA ALA A 301 -5.23 27.29 -4.49
C ALA A 301 -5.32 27.56 -2.98
N ALA A 302 -6.53 27.69 -2.43
CA ALA A 302 -6.73 27.86 -0.99
C ALA A 302 -6.34 26.60 -0.19
N ILE A 303 -6.62 25.41 -0.72
CA ILE A 303 -6.17 24.14 -0.13
C ILE A 303 -4.65 24.05 -0.18
N LEU A 304 -4.03 24.35 -1.34
CA LEU A 304 -2.58 24.31 -1.50
C LEU A 304 -1.88 25.26 -0.51
N ALA A 305 -2.37 26.49 -0.37
CA ALA A 305 -1.81 27.46 0.58
C ALA A 305 -1.89 26.96 2.04
N ALA A 306 -2.92 26.19 2.40
CA ALA A 306 -3.00 25.58 3.72
C ALA A 306 -2.07 24.36 3.86
N GLN A 307 -1.86 23.60 2.78
CA GLN A 307 -0.91 22.49 2.73
C GLN A 307 0.54 22.94 2.85
N ASP A 308 0.89 24.13 2.36
CA ASP A 308 2.25 24.69 2.49
C ASP A 308 2.67 24.93 3.95
N ALA A 309 1.72 25.00 4.88
CA ALA A 309 1.98 25.09 6.32
C ALA A 309 2.18 23.72 6.99
N LEU A 310 1.94 22.62 6.28
CA LEU A 310 2.14 21.25 6.77
C LEU A 310 3.58 20.79 6.51
N THR A 311 4.04 19.87 7.35
CA THR A 311 5.21 19.05 7.04
C THR A 311 4.81 17.93 6.10
N PRO A 312 5.48 17.72 4.95
CA PRO A 312 5.20 16.58 4.09
C PRO A 312 5.36 15.25 4.84
N LEU A 313 4.41 14.34 4.67
CA LEU A 313 4.55 12.99 5.20
C LEU A 313 5.75 12.28 4.55
N PRO A 314 6.53 11.50 5.31
CA PRO A 314 7.69 10.81 4.77
C PRO A 314 7.29 9.66 3.84
N GLY A 315 8.20 9.31 2.93
CA GLY A 315 8.06 8.13 2.08
C GLY A 315 7.00 8.26 0.97
N ASP A 316 6.58 7.11 0.46
CA ASP A 316 5.55 6.93 -0.56
C ASP A 316 4.30 6.27 0.05
N CYS A 317 3.22 6.16 -0.71
CA CYS A 317 2.00 5.50 -0.26
C CYS A 317 2.25 4.05 0.16
N GLY A 318 1.73 3.67 1.33
CA GLY A 318 1.91 2.35 1.91
C GLY A 318 3.13 2.22 2.81
N ASP A 319 4.08 3.16 2.78
CA ASP A 319 5.22 3.16 3.71
C ASP A 319 4.77 3.31 5.16
N GLU A 320 3.59 3.89 5.42
CA GLU A 320 3.01 3.97 6.76
C GLU A 320 2.72 2.60 7.40
N TYR A 321 2.74 1.52 6.61
CA TYR A 321 2.64 0.12 7.06
C TYR A 321 4.00 -0.59 7.15
N ARG A 322 5.06 -0.05 6.53
CA ARG A 322 6.32 -0.78 6.30
C ARG A 322 7.56 -0.13 6.92
N TYR A 323 7.53 1.18 7.13
CA TYR A 323 8.67 1.92 7.67
C TYR A 323 8.25 2.84 8.83
N PRO A 324 9.12 3.00 9.85
CA PRO A 324 8.94 4.03 10.87
C PRO A 324 8.94 5.46 10.28
N PRO A 325 8.16 6.39 10.86
CA PRO A 325 7.16 6.15 11.89
C PRO A 325 5.94 5.42 11.32
N PHE A 326 5.56 4.28 11.92
CA PHE A 326 4.35 3.57 11.53
C PHE A 326 3.12 4.38 11.93
N LEU A 327 2.24 4.64 10.96
CA LEU A 327 1.09 5.53 11.21
C LEU A 327 -0.21 4.75 11.45
N THR A 328 -0.19 3.41 11.52
CA THR A 328 -1.37 2.52 11.62
C THR A 328 -1.82 2.24 13.04
N ALA A 329 -3.13 2.15 13.28
CA ALA A 329 -3.68 2.17 14.64
C ALA A 329 -3.36 0.91 15.47
N SER A 330 -3.61 -0.28 14.92
CA SER A 330 -3.27 -1.60 15.46
C SER A 330 -2.32 -2.28 14.48
N GLY A 331 -1.25 -2.92 14.93
CA GLY A 331 -0.55 -3.87 14.06
C GLY A 331 0.05 -3.30 12.79
N ASP A 332 1.08 -2.47 12.97
CA ASP A 332 2.32 -2.69 12.23
C ASP A 332 2.62 -4.21 12.13
N LEU A 333 3.33 -4.62 11.09
CA LEU A 333 3.92 -5.96 10.88
C LEU A 333 4.17 -6.75 12.18
N SER A 334 4.63 -6.09 13.24
CA SER A 334 4.74 -6.58 14.61
C SER A 334 3.55 -7.37 15.19
N HIS A 335 2.28 -7.09 14.88
CA HIS A 335 1.15 -7.92 15.37
C HIS A 335 0.95 -9.21 14.56
N HIS A 336 1.52 -9.29 13.36
CA HIS A 336 1.39 -10.45 12.45
C HIS A 336 2.69 -11.29 12.37
N LEU A 337 3.78 -10.84 12.99
CA LEU A 337 5.13 -11.39 12.79
C LEU A 337 5.92 -11.68 14.07
N ALA A 338 5.32 -11.50 15.26
CA ALA A 338 6.08 -11.38 16.49
C ALA A 338 6.84 -12.64 16.94
N ASP A 339 6.34 -13.84 16.64
CA ASP A 339 6.84 -15.06 17.27
C ASP A 339 7.89 -15.76 16.41
N ASP A 340 7.60 -16.03 15.14
CA ASP A 340 8.53 -16.74 14.24
C ASP A 340 9.78 -15.89 13.92
N GLU A 341 9.62 -14.58 13.72
CA GLU A 341 10.76 -13.70 13.43
C GLU A 341 11.65 -13.48 14.65
N ARG A 342 11.06 -13.48 15.85
CA ARG A 342 11.82 -13.39 17.10
C ARG A 342 12.66 -14.65 17.31
N ALA A 343 12.06 -15.82 17.16
CA ALA A 343 12.77 -17.09 17.27
C ALA A 343 13.90 -17.19 16.23
N GLN A 344 13.64 -16.79 14.99
CA GLN A 344 14.67 -16.74 13.94
C GLN A 344 15.83 -15.80 14.30
N ARG A 345 15.53 -14.59 14.79
CA ARG A 345 16.56 -13.62 15.21
C ARG A 345 17.37 -14.14 16.39
N GLU A 346 16.73 -14.71 17.40
CA GLU A 346 17.41 -15.28 18.57
C GLU A 346 18.37 -16.40 18.17
N GLU A 347 17.95 -17.27 17.24
CA GLU A 347 18.80 -18.33 16.71
C GLU A 347 19.99 -17.79 15.92
N VAL A 348 19.74 -16.81 15.03
CA VAL A 348 20.80 -16.13 14.27
C VAL A 348 21.82 -15.47 15.19
N GLU A 349 21.37 -14.75 16.22
CA GLU A 349 22.29 -14.12 17.18
C GLU A 349 23.05 -15.17 18.01
N ARG A 350 22.40 -16.28 18.38
CA ARG A 350 23.07 -17.38 19.09
C ARG A 350 24.20 -17.99 18.27
N VAL A 351 23.96 -18.26 16.98
CA VAL A 351 24.99 -18.79 16.07
C VAL A 351 26.11 -17.78 15.86
N ALA A 352 25.76 -16.51 15.61
CA ALA A 352 26.75 -15.45 15.40
C ALA A 352 27.64 -15.23 16.64
N ALA A 353 27.09 -15.28 17.85
CA ALA A 353 27.82 -15.12 19.10
C ALA A 353 28.79 -16.28 19.42
N ALA A 354 28.58 -17.46 18.80
CA ALA A 354 29.46 -18.61 18.93
C ALA A 354 30.59 -18.63 17.88
N ASP A 355 30.92 -17.46 17.28
CA ASP A 355 31.76 -17.32 16.08
C ASP A 355 31.28 -18.19 14.90
N GLY A 356 29.98 -18.49 14.88
CA GLY A 356 29.34 -19.27 13.85
C GLY A 356 29.21 -18.50 12.54
N ARG A 357 29.26 -19.24 11.44
CA ARG A 357 29.01 -18.73 10.09
C ARG A 357 27.54 -19.00 9.73
N ILE A 358 26.83 -17.96 9.30
CA ILE A 358 25.44 -18.04 8.88
C ILE A 358 25.39 -17.78 7.39
N GLU A 359 24.71 -18.66 6.66
CA GLU A 359 24.55 -18.58 5.22
C GLU A 359 23.07 -18.54 4.89
N VAL A 360 22.69 -17.62 4.02
CA VAL A 360 21.30 -17.40 3.59
C VAL A 360 21.23 -17.62 2.09
N SER A 361 20.26 -18.44 1.67
CA SER A 361 19.93 -18.62 0.27
C SER A 361 18.77 -17.72 -0.15
N SER A 362 18.81 -17.20 -1.38
CA SER A 362 17.64 -16.55 -1.99
C SER A 362 16.68 -17.53 -2.68
N GLY A 363 17.04 -18.82 -2.74
CA GLY A 363 16.33 -19.81 -3.55
C GLY A 363 16.67 -19.74 -5.04
N SER A 364 17.66 -18.94 -5.44
CA SER A 364 18.17 -18.91 -6.80
C SER A 364 18.67 -20.30 -7.22
N PRO A 365 18.28 -20.81 -8.41
CA PRO A 365 18.74 -22.13 -8.87
C PRO A 365 20.24 -22.18 -9.13
N TYR A 366 20.89 -21.01 -9.28
CA TYR A 366 22.32 -20.92 -9.55
C TYR A 366 23.20 -21.02 -8.30
N GLU A 367 22.68 -20.70 -7.12
CA GLU A 367 23.43 -20.77 -5.85
C GLU A 367 24.06 -22.16 -5.62
N PRO A 368 23.32 -23.28 -5.68
CA PRO A 368 23.91 -24.60 -5.51
C PRO A 368 24.82 -25.02 -6.68
N ILE A 369 24.60 -24.50 -7.88
CA ILE A 369 25.39 -24.85 -9.08
C ILE A 369 26.76 -24.14 -9.06
N ALA A 370 26.76 -22.85 -8.75
CA ALA A 370 27.95 -22.01 -8.74
C ALA A 370 28.69 -22.02 -7.38
N GLY A 371 28.09 -22.58 -6.33
CA GLY A 371 28.73 -22.73 -5.01
C GLY A 371 28.79 -21.43 -4.22
N TYR A 372 27.72 -20.62 -4.24
CA TYR A 372 27.59 -19.41 -3.43
C TYR A 372 26.23 -19.37 -2.71
N CYS A 373 26.14 -18.55 -1.66
CA CYS A 373 24.88 -18.22 -1.00
C CYS A 373 24.55 -16.74 -1.23
N ARG A 374 23.27 -16.35 -1.14
CA ARG A 374 22.86 -14.94 -1.29
C ARG A 374 23.54 -14.03 -0.27
N GLY A 375 23.67 -14.47 0.97
CA GLY A 375 24.29 -13.68 2.02
C GLY A 375 25.02 -14.53 3.05
N VAL A 376 26.08 -13.98 3.61
CA VAL A 376 26.85 -14.59 4.69
C VAL A 376 27.04 -13.60 5.83
N ARG A 377 26.94 -14.07 7.07
CA ARG A 377 27.32 -13.34 8.27
C ARG A 377 28.35 -14.14 9.06
N THR A 378 29.36 -13.45 9.58
CA THR A 378 30.35 -14.00 10.51
C THR A 378 30.63 -12.93 11.57
N GLY A 379 30.30 -13.25 12.83
CA GLY A 379 30.28 -12.26 13.90
C GLY A 379 29.32 -11.10 13.61
N ASP A 380 29.84 -9.87 13.60
CA ASP A 380 29.07 -8.64 13.36
C ASP A 380 28.96 -8.27 11.88
N THR A 381 29.76 -8.88 11.01
CA THR A 381 29.91 -8.44 9.62
C THR A 381 29.12 -9.33 8.68
N PHE A 382 28.45 -8.73 7.71
CA PHE A 382 27.76 -9.46 6.66
C PHE A 382 28.11 -8.96 5.25
N ALA A 383 28.01 -9.87 4.29
CA ALA A 383 28.15 -9.59 2.87
C ALA A 383 27.00 -10.25 2.10
N ILE A 384 26.47 -9.53 1.11
CA ILE A 384 25.43 -9.98 0.18
C ILE A 384 26.07 -10.07 -1.20
N ALA A 385 25.90 -11.21 -1.85
CA ALA A 385 26.40 -11.46 -3.20
C ALA A 385 25.76 -10.49 -4.21
N GLY A 386 26.41 -10.34 -5.37
CA GLY A 386 25.87 -9.61 -6.50
C GLY A 386 24.45 -10.08 -6.83
N THR A 387 23.51 -9.14 -6.77
CA THR A 387 22.07 -9.41 -6.82
C THR A 387 21.45 -8.66 -8.00
N THR A 388 20.77 -9.41 -8.86
CA THR A 388 19.97 -8.87 -9.95
C THR A 388 18.51 -9.28 -9.79
N THR A 389 17.66 -8.86 -10.72
CA THR A 389 16.27 -9.30 -10.79
C THR A 389 16.16 -10.80 -11.11
N ARG A 390 14.96 -11.37 -10.99
CA ARG A 390 14.68 -12.77 -11.34
C ARG A 390 13.66 -12.89 -12.46
N ALA A 391 13.62 -14.07 -13.08
CA ALA A 391 12.57 -14.45 -14.01
C ALA A 391 11.20 -14.46 -13.32
N LEU A 392 10.16 -14.10 -14.06
CA LEU A 392 8.79 -14.22 -13.57
C LEU A 392 8.43 -15.70 -13.32
N PRO A 393 7.53 -15.99 -12.36
CA PRO A 393 7.10 -17.37 -12.10
C PRO A 393 6.43 -18.05 -13.30
N SER A 394 5.91 -17.27 -14.25
CA SER A 394 5.41 -17.75 -15.55
C SER A 394 6.48 -18.37 -16.43
N GLY A 395 7.76 -18.15 -16.15
CA GLY A 395 8.90 -18.52 -17.00
C GLY A 395 9.12 -17.59 -18.20
N HIS A 396 8.31 -16.55 -18.35
CA HIS A 396 8.37 -15.62 -19.48
C HIS A 396 8.64 -14.20 -19.00
N GLY A 397 9.83 -13.69 -19.29
CA GLY A 397 10.27 -12.35 -18.91
C GLY A 397 10.89 -12.26 -17.51
N LEU A 398 11.30 -11.05 -17.16
CA LEU A 398 11.92 -10.70 -15.89
C LEU A 398 10.98 -9.82 -15.05
N VAL A 399 11.22 -9.79 -13.74
CA VAL A 399 10.61 -8.77 -12.88
C VAL A 399 11.29 -7.42 -13.20
N GLY A 400 10.53 -6.50 -13.76
CA GLY A 400 11.00 -5.18 -14.19
C GLY A 400 11.74 -5.22 -15.53
N VAL A 401 11.49 -4.21 -16.36
CA VAL A 401 12.04 -4.11 -17.73
C VAL A 401 13.08 -2.99 -17.86
N SER A 402 13.16 -2.10 -16.88
CA SER A 402 14.17 -1.04 -16.81
C SER A 402 15.20 -1.31 -15.70
N ALA A 403 16.38 -0.69 -15.78
CA ALA A 403 17.40 -0.82 -14.75
C ALA A 403 16.91 -0.38 -13.36
N ALA A 404 16.05 0.65 -13.28
CA ALA A 404 15.47 1.10 -12.01
C ALA A 404 14.44 0.12 -11.43
N GLU A 405 13.64 -0.52 -12.28
CA GLU A 405 12.70 -1.55 -11.84
C GLU A 405 13.44 -2.82 -11.39
N GLN A 406 14.47 -3.23 -12.13
CA GLN A 406 15.34 -4.33 -11.72
C GLN A 406 16.12 -4.00 -10.43
N ALA A 407 16.54 -2.75 -10.25
CA ALA A 407 17.14 -2.28 -9.00
C ALA A 407 16.17 -2.41 -7.82
N THR A 408 14.91 -2.05 -8.02
CA THR A 408 13.85 -2.18 -7.01
C THR A 408 13.74 -3.63 -6.56
N HIS A 409 13.63 -4.56 -7.51
CA HIS A 409 13.57 -5.99 -7.17
C HIS A 409 14.86 -6.55 -6.57
N ALA A 410 16.02 -6.13 -7.06
CA ALA A 410 17.30 -6.55 -6.49
C ALA A 410 17.42 -6.10 -5.02
N PHE A 411 16.98 -4.89 -4.69
CA PHE A 411 16.95 -4.43 -3.30
C PHE A 411 15.95 -5.17 -2.43
N ASP A 412 14.82 -5.65 -2.95
CA ASP A 412 13.91 -6.54 -2.21
C ASP A 412 14.62 -7.84 -1.81
N ILE A 413 15.33 -8.46 -2.75
CA ILE A 413 16.11 -9.68 -2.50
C ILE A 413 17.23 -9.42 -1.48
N ILE A 414 17.96 -8.32 -1.65
CA ILE A 414 19.03 -7.90 -0.71
C ILE A 414 18.44 -7.69 0.69
N ALA A 415 17.33 -6.96 0.81
CA ALA A 415 16.69 -6.69 2.09
C ALA A 415 16.23 -7.99 2.77
N GLY A 416 15.69 -8.94 2.01
CA GLY A 416 15.28 -10.25 2.53
C GLY A 416 16.47 -11.03 3.08
N ALA A 417 17.60 -11.00 2.36
CA ALA A 417 18.83 -11.65 2.80
C ALA A 417 19.45 -10.98 4.04
N VAL A 418 19.52 -9.65 4.06
CA VAL A 418 19.98 -8.85 5.21
C VAL A 418 19.15 -9.17 6.46
N ARG A 419 17.83 -9.23 6.32
CA ARG A 419 16.93 -9.63 7.42
C ARG A 419 17.18 -11.05 7.89
N ALA A 420 17.31 -12.00 6.98
CA ALA A 420 17.57 -13.41 7.34
C ALA A 420 18.92 -13.60 8.05
N LEU A 421 19.87 -12.67 7.87
CA LEU A 421 21.13 -12.59 8.62
C LEU A 421 20.99 -11.87 9.98
N GLY A 422 19.77 -11.52 10.39
CA GLY A 422 19.48 -10.82 11.67
C GLY A 422 19.73 -9.31 11.63
N ALA A 423 20.08 -8.77 10.47
CA ALA A 423 20.37 -7.35 10.29
C ALA A 423 19.16 -6.58 9.72
N SER A 424 19.32 -5.28 9.55
CA SER A 424 18.35 -4.41 8.87
C SER A 424 18.99 -3.69 7.69
N MET A 425 18.18 -3.16 6.77
CA MET A 425 18.72 -2.30 5.69
C MET A 425 19.43 -1.06 6.22
N ALA A 426 19.15 -0.66 7.47
CA ALA A 426 19.93 0.39 8.10
C ALA A 426 21.39 -0.05 8.27
N ASP A 427 21.67 -1.31 8.60
CA ASP A 427 23.01 -1.85 8.90
C ASP A 427 23.95 -1.98 7.69
N VAL A 428 23.43 -1.73 6.48
CA VAL A 428 24.24 -1.70 5.25
C VAL A 428 25.18 -0.50 5.30
N THR A 429 26.48 -0.76 5.18
CA THR A 429 27.51 0.29 5.20
C THR A 429 28.01 0.63 3.81
N ARG A 430 27.91 -0.30 2.85
CA ARG A 430 28.31 -0.08 1.47
C ARG A 430 27.38 -0.77 0.48
N THR A 431 27.21 -0.13 -0.67
CA THR A 431 26.60 -0.71 -1.86
C THR A 431 27.52 -0.53 -3.08
N ARG A 432 27.57 -1.51 -3.96
CA ARG A 432 28.17 -1.39 -5.30
C ARG A 432 27.10 -1.67 -6.33
N VAL A 433 26.86 -0.71 -7.23
CA VAL A 433 25.82 -0.78 -8.26
C VAL A 433 26.51 -0.86 -9.61
N LEU A 434 26.33 -1.98 -10.30
CA LEU A 434 26.85 -2.23 -11.63
C LEU A 434 25.70 -2.09 -12.63
N LEU A 435 25.90 -1.30 -13.68
CA LEU A 435 24.90 -1.05 -14.73
C LEU A 435 25.40 -1.49 -16.10
N SER A 436 24.47 -1.97 -16.91
CA SER A 436 24.74 -2.39 -18.28
C SER A 436 25.07 -1.21 -19.18
N SER A 437 24.38 -0.09 -18.95
CA SER A 437 24.58 1.20 -19.59
C SER A 437 24.67 2.30 -18.52
N VAL A 438 25.34 3.40 -18.86
CA VAL A 438 25.28 4.62 -18.04
C VAL A 438 23.96 5.37 -18.24
N GLU A 439 23.17 5.06 -19.27
CA GLU A 439 21.86 5.68 -19.48
C GLU A 439 20.88 5.25 -18.39
N GLY A 440 20.06 6.20 -17.89
CA GLY A 440 19.08 5.93 -16.84
C GLY A 440 19.65 5.75 -15.42
N TRP A 441 20.94 6.02 -15.21
CA TRP A 441 21.59 5.90 -13.90
C TRP A 441 20.91 6.73 -12.80
N GLU A 442 20.37 7.91 -13.14
CA GLU A 442 19.70 8.78 -12.17
C GLU A 442 18.47 8.10 -11.54
N ASP A 443 17.70 7.34 -12.33
CA ASP A 443 16.54 6.62 -11.82
C ASP A 443 16.95 5.49 -10.88
N VAL A 444 18.07 4.81 -11.16
CA VAL A 444 18.63 3.79 -10.26
C VAL A 444 19.10 4.43 -8.94
N VAL A 445 19.74 5.60 -8.99
CA VAL A 445 20.15 6.32 -7.78
C VAL A 445 18.94 6.82 -6.99
N ARG A 446 17.84 7.21 -7.65
CA ARG A 446 16.57 7.53 -6.96
C ARG A 446 15.99 6.30 -6.26
N VAL A 447 16.07 5.11 -6.85
CA VAL A 447 15.66 3.86 -6.19
C VAL A 447 16.52 3.59 -4.96
N HIS A 448 17.84 3.74 -5.07
CA HIS A 448 18.75 3.62 -3.91
C HIS A 448 18.36 4.58 -2.78
N GLY A 449 18.12 5.85 -3.11
CA GLY A 449 17.64 6.85 -2.15
C GLY A 449 16.29 6.50 -1.52
N ALA A 450 15.36 5.91 -2.28
CA ALA A 450 14.06 5.47 -1.78
C ALA A 450 14.16 4.24 -0.85
N VAL A 451 15.16 3.38 -1.05
CA VAL A 451 15.41 2.21 -0.20
C VAL A 451 16.06 2.60 1.12
N PHE A 452 17.10 3.44 1.09
CA PHE A 452 17.85 3.79 2.31
C PHE A 452 17.31 5.01 3.05
N GLY A 453 16.64 5.95 2.36
CA GLY A 453 16.09 7.17 2.95
C GLY A 453 15.23 6.92 4.18
N PRO A 454 14.20 6.05 4.12
CA PRO A 454 13.35 5.73 5.26
C PRO A 454 14.10 5.07 6.44
N THR A 455 15.23 4.41 6.18
CA THR A 455 16.04 3.77 7.23
C THR A 455 16.95 4.75 7.97
N GLY A 456 17.11 5.97 7.45
CA GLY A 456 18.10 6.94 7.92
C GLY A 456 19.56 6.57 7.59
N ALA A 457 19.81 5.44 6.92
CA ALA A 457 21.15 5.04 6.53
C ALA A 457 21.63 5.80 5.29
N ARG A 458 22.96 5.99 5.22
CA ARG A 458 23.65 6.52 4.04
C ARG A 458 24.87 5.65 3.75
N PRO A 459 24.68 4.47 3.14
CA PRO A 459 25.79 3.59 2.79
C PRO A 459 26.74 4.31 1.83
N VAL A 460 28.05 4.08 1.95
CA VAL A 460 28.97 4.49 0.88
C VAL A 460 28.60 3.75 -0.40
N ASN A 461 28.63 4.45 -1.53
CA ASN A 461 28.15 3.90 -2.79
C ASN A 461 29.21 4.05 -3.89
N THR A 462 29.36 3.00 -4.69
CA THR A 462 30.03 3.06 -5.99
C THR A 462 29.01 2.66 -7.05
N THR A 463 28.80 3.50 -8.06
CA THR A 463 27.96 3.19 -9.23
C THR A 463 28.82 3.21 -10.49
N VAL A 464 28.82 2.11 -11.24
CA VAL A 464 29.61 1.93 -12.48
C VAL A 464 28.69 1.46 -13.60
N GLY A 465 28.88 1.97 -14.81
CA GLY A 465 28.13 1.54 -16.00
C GLY A 465 29.02 0.98 -17.12
N GLY A 466 28.40 0.36 -18.12
CA GLY A 466 29.09 -0.23 -19.27
C GLY A 466 29.54 -1.68 -19.04
N THR A 467 28.87 -2.41 -18.14
CA THR A 467 29.14 -3.81 -17.84
C THR A 467 28.29 -4.74 -18.70
N THR A 468 28.79 -5.94 -19.00
CA THR A 468 27.97 -7.01 -19.62
C THR A 468 27.59 -8.02 -18.55
N PHE A 469 26.30 -8.25 -18.36
CA PHE A 469 25.79 -9.23 -17.38
C PHE A 469 25.50 -10.58 -18.00
N ILE A 470 25.50 -11.61 -17.15
CA ILE A 470 25.04 -12.95 -17.50
C ILE A 470 23.52 -12.99 -17.38
N GLY A 471 22.84 -13.45 -18.43
CA GLY A 471 21.38 -13.51 -18.49
C GLY A 471 20.80 -12.48 -19.45
N GLU A 472 19.92 -12.93 -20.34
CA GLU A 472 19.24 -12.06 -21.29
C GLU A 472 18.35 -11.05 -20.56
N GLY A 473 18.43 -9.78 -20.94
CA GLY A 473 17.61 -8.71 -20.36
C GLY A 473 18.05 -8.22 -18.98
N ILE A 474 19.14 -8.75 -18.40
CA ILE A 474 19.69 -8.26 -17.15
C ILE A 474 20.40 -6.91 -17.37
N LEU A 475 20.00 -5.89 -16.64
CA LEU A 475 20.47 -4.51 -16.81
C LEU A 475 21.31 -3.99 -15.64
N ILE A 476 21.26 -4.66 -14.49
CA ILE A 476 21.87 -4.21 -13.23
C ILE A 476 22.25 -5.40 -12.36
N GLU A 477 23.32 -5.23 -11.59
CA GLU A 477 23.69 -6.10 -10.47
C GLU A 477 24.14 -5.25 -9.27
N ILE A 478 23.68 -5.59 -8.07
CA ILE A 478 23.93 -4.82 -6.85
C ILE A 478 24.55 -5.71 -5.78
N GLU A 479 25.67 -5.29 -5.23
CA GLU A 479 26.27 -5.86 -4.02
C GLU A 479 25.98 -4.98 -2.81
N ALA A 480 25.89 -5.61 -1.63
CA ALA A 480 25.79 -4.92 -0.36
C ALA A 480 26.66 -5.58 0.71
N GLU A 481 27.22 -4.79 1.60
CA GLU A 481 27.95 -5.25 2.79
C GLU A 481 27.60 -4.34 3.96
N GLY A 482 27.71 -4.87 5.17
CA GLY A 482 27.31 -4.14 6.37
C GLY A 482 27.76 -4.80 7.65
N ARG A 483 27.38 -4.16 8.75
CA ARG A 483 27.68 -4.66 10.10
C ARG A 483 26.44 -4.50 10.97
N VAL A 484 26.10 -5.53 11.71
CA VAL A 484 25.01 -5.49 12.69
C VAL A 484 25.42 -4.53 13.80
N THR A 485 24.77 -3.38 13.88
CA THR A 485 25.11 -2.32 14.84
C THR A 485 24.03 -2.14 15.89
N SER A 486 24.42 -1.92 17.14
CA SER A 486 23.53 -1.61 18.27
C SER A 486 23.65 -0.16 18.78
N GLY A 487 24.33 0.73 18.03
CA GLY A 487 24.70 2.09 18.50
C GLY A 487 24.17 3.25 17.63
N PRO A 488 24.12 4.48 18.20
CA PRO A 488 23.70 5.68 17.48
C PRO A 488 24.68 6.03 16.35
N ARG A 489 24.14 6.62 15.27
CA ARG A 489 24.90 7.01 14.07
C ARG A 489 25.14 8.51 14.07
N LEU A 490 26.36 8.93 13.73
CA LEU A 490 26.69 10.34 13.52
C LEU A 490 26.88 10.58 12.02
N LEU A 491 26.10 11.50 11.46
CA LEU A 491 26.37 12.07 10.16
C LEU A 491 27.05 13.43 10.40
N LEU A 492 28.25 13.62 9.85
CA LEU A 492 29.00 14.87 9.96
C LEU A 492 28.60 15.86 8.86
#